data_AF-A0A7S0VGM5-F1
#
_entry.id   AF-A0A7S0VGM5-F1
#
_cell.length_a   1.000
_cell.length_b   1.000
_cell.length_c   1.000
_cell.angle_alpha   90.00
_cell.angle_beta   90.00
_cell.angle_gamma   90.00
#
_symmetry.space_group_name_H-M   'P 1'
#
loop_
_entity.id
_entity.type
_entity.pdbx_description
1 polymer ?
#
loop_
_entity_poly.entity_id
_entity_poly.type
_entity_poly.pdbx_seq_one_letter_code
_entity_poly.pdbx_strand_id
1 'polypeptide(L)'
;SAWCHAENYHIKKMMQEVSADPSLSLDFVIDMHAHSTSMNAFCFVNLDDDLAKMQRELHFLRLLDASCKMFSLATSRICCDPSKGGTGRRSLPEVLGENTHCYTLEVSFFCYQTQGQRPT
;
A
#
# COMPACT_ATOMS: atom_id res chain seq x y z
N SER A 1 -0.58 -19.95 -9.21
CA SER A 1 -0.01 -20.54 -10.44
C SER A 1 -0.56 -19.79 -11.64
N ALA A 2 0.09 -19.88 -12.80
CA ALA A 2 -0.43 -19.32 -14.06
C ALA A 2 -1.83 -19.85 -14.42
N TRP A 3 -2.18 -21.04 -13.92
CA TRP A 3 -3.46 -21.69 -14.19
C TRP A 3 -4.63 -21.23 -13.30
N CYS A 4 -4.37 -20.86 -12.04
CA CYS A 4 -5.44 -20.43 -11.11
C CYS A 4 -5.66 -18.92 -11.11
N HIS A 5 -4.58 -18.14 -11.24
CA HIS A 5 -4.60 -16.67 -11.19
C HIS A 5 -3.52 -16.14 -12.16
N ALA A 6 -3.83 -16.17 -13.46
CA ALA A 6 -2.89 -15.81 -14.51
C ALA A 6 -2.42 -14.35 -14.38
N GLU A 7 -3.34 -13.45 -14.03
CA GLU A 7 -3.10 -12.02 -13.86
C GLU A 7 -2.07 -11.78 -12.76
N ASN A 8 -2.29 -12.38 -11.58
CA ASN A 8 -1.38 -12.28 -10.45
C ASN A 8 -0.01 -12.90 -10.77
N TYR A 9 0.02 -13.99 -11.53
CA TYR A 9 1.27 -14.62 -11.94
C TYR A 9 2.09 -13.70 -12.85
N HIS A 10 1.46 -13.14 -13.89
CA HIS A 10 2.16 -12.30 -14.87
C HIS A 10 2.57 -10.94 -14.29
N ILE A 11 1.75 -10.31 -13.44
CA ILE A 11 2.12 -9.06 -12.78
C ILE A 11 3.31 -9.26 -11.85
N LYS A 12 3.32 -10.34 -11.04
CA LYS A 12 4.47 -10.66 -10.17
C LYS A 12 5.76 -10.87 -10.97
N LYS A 13 5.67 -11.59 -12.10
CA LYS A 13 6.81 -11.80 -12.98
C LYS A 13 7.33 -10.48 -13.56
N MET A 14 6.44 -9.61 -14.05
CA MET A 14 6.82 -8.29 -14.56
C MET A 14 7.47 -7.42 -13.47
N MET A 15 6.93 -7.42 -12.25
CA MET A 15 7.54 -6.67 -11.14
C MET A 15 8.95 -7.19 -10.79
N GLN A 16 9.19 -8.49 -10.85
CA GLN A 16 10.52 -9.08 -10.69
C GLN A 16 11.48 -8.64 -11.79
N GLU A 17 11.02 -8.62 -13.04
CA GLU A 17 11.82 -8.16 -14.18
C GLU A 17 12.20 -6.67 -14.02
N VAL A 18 11.25 -5.83 -13.61
CA VAL A 18 11.50 -4.40 -13.32
C VAL A 18 12.46 -4.22 -12.15
N SER A 19 12.30 -4.98 -11.06
CA SER A 19 13.17 -4.93 -9.89
C SER A 19 14.60 -5.39 -10.19
N ALA A 20 14.77 -6.31 -11.15
CA ALA A 20 16.07 -6.82 -11.56
C ALA A 20 16.80 -5.94 -12.60
N ASP A 21 16.11 -5.01 -13.25
CA ASP A 21 16.70 -4.12 -14.24
C ASP A 21 17.49 -2.98 -13.55
N PRO A 22 18.83 -2.92 -13.70
CA PRO A 22 19.64 -1.90 -13.03
C PRO A 22 19.43 -0.48 -13.57
N SER A 23 18.72 -0.32 -14.69
CA SER A 23 18.36 0.98 -15.25
C SER A 23 17.08 1.58 -14.64
N LEU A 24 16.33 0.78 -13.86
CA LEU A 24 15.07 1.17 -13.22
C LEU A 24 15.20 1.12 -11.69
N SER A 25 14.40 1.95 -11.01
CA SER A 25 14.22 1.86 -9.56
C SER A 25 12.75 1.58 -9.26
N LEU A 26 12.49 0.49 -8.54
CA LEU A 26 11.16 0.15 -8.03
C LEU A 26 11.06 0.55 -6.56
N ASP A 27 10.70 1.81 -6.30
CA ASP A 27 10.69 2.35 -4.94
C ASP A 27 9.45 1.91 -4.14
N PHE A 28 8.30 1.81 -4.79
CA PHE A 28 7.08 1.36 -4.13
C PHE A 28 6.04 0.72 -5.07
N VAL A 29 5.21 -0.15 -4.49
CA VAL A 29 4.05 -0.79 -5.12
C VAL A 29 2.79 -0.42 -4.33
N ILE A 30 1.74 0.01 -5.04
CA ILE A 30 0.44 0.34 -4.44
C ILE A 30 -0.61 -0.62 -4.99
N ASP A 31 -1.15 -1.46 -4.11
CA ASP A 31 -2.31 -2.32 -4.37
C ASP A 31 -3.58 -1.53 -4.02
N MET A 32 -4.35 -1.11 -5.03
CA MET A 32 -5.50 -0.22 -4.86
C MET A 32 -6.81 -1.00 -4.75
N HIS A 33 -7.57 -0.72 -3.68
CA HIS A 33 -8.86 -1.31 -3.35
C HIS A 33 -9.91 -0.23 -3.09
N ALA A 34 -11.18 -0.63 -3.06
CA ALA A 34 -12.29 0.24 -2.73
C ALA A 34 -12.93 -0.21 -1.42
N HIS A 35 -13.20 0.73 -0.52
CA HIS A 35 -13.75 0.46 0.81
C HIS A 35 -15.10 1.13 1.02
N SER A 36 -16.07 0.34 1.50
CA SER A 36 -17.49 0.69 1.54
C SER A 36 -17.92 1.53 2.73
N THR A 37 -17.19 1.43 3.83
CA THR A 37 -17.59 2.03 5.11
C THR A 37 -16.61 3.07 5.62
N SER A 38 -15.49 3.27 4.92
CA SER A 38 -14.53 4.30 5.33
C SER A 38 -14.98 5.64 4.75
N MET A 39 -14.79 6.73 5.47
CA MET A 39 -15.13 8.07 5.00
C MET A 39 -13.97 8.79 4.34
N ASN A 40 -12.75 8.25 4.35
CA ASN A 40 -11.60 8.80 3.66
C ASN A 40 -10.75 7.64 3.15
N ALA A 41 -9.88 7.92 2.18
CA ALA A 41 -8.88 6.95 1.75
C ALA A 41 -7.84 6.73 2.85
N PHE A 42 -7.40 5.50 3.00
CA PHE A 42 -6.41 5.11 4.02
C PHE A 42 -5.54 3.98 3.49
N CYS A 43 -4.37 3.78 4.08
CA CYS A 43 -3.48 2.68 3.72
C CYS A 43 -3.43 1.61 4.80
N PHE A 44 -3.24 0.35 4.39
CA PHE A 44 -2.61 -0.65 5.24
C PHE A 44 -1.11 -0.66 4.99
N VAL A 45 -0.34 -0.64 6.09
CA VAL A 45 1.12 -0.70 6.09
C VAL A 45 1.63 -1.91 6.87
N ASN A 46 2.84 -2.34 6.53
CA ASN A 46 3.62 -3.25 7.37
C ASN A 46 4.63 -2.38 8.12
N LEU A 47 4.48 -2.25 9.44
CA LEU A 47 5.51 -1.58 10.23
C LEU A 47 6.43 -2.64 10.84
N ASP A 48 7.72 -2.35 10.78
CA ASP A 48 8.80 -3.05 11.47
C ASP A 48 8.97 -2.43 12.87
N ASP A 49 9.58 -3.17 13.80
CA ASP A 49 9.90 -2.67 15.14
C ASP A 49 11.06 -1.65 15.11
N ASP A 50 11.85 -1.66 14.03
CA ASP A 50 12.90 -0.65 13.78
C ASP A 50 12.28 0.71 13.40
N LEU A 51 12.49 1.70 14.26
CA LEU A 51 12.04 3.09 14.08
C LEU A 51 12.52 3.72 12.77
N ALA A 52 13.74 3.44 12.32
CA ALA A 52 14.29 4.02 11.09
C ALA A 52 13.59 3.43 9.86
N LYS A 53 13.29 2.12 9.87
CA LYS A 53 12.51 1.46 8.83
C LYS A 53 11.07 1.97 8.81
N MET A 54 10.46 2.10 9.98
CA MET A 54 9.11 2.66 10.16
C MET A 54 9.01 4.08 9.60
N GLN A 55 10.00 4.94 9.85
CA GLN A 55 10.02 6.29 9.30
C GLN A 55 10.12 6.32 7.77
N ARG A 56 10.86 5.39 7.17
CA ARG A 56 10.94 5.25 5.71
C ARG A 56 9.60 4.79 5.12
N GLU A 57 9.00 3.76 5.71
CA GLU A 57 7.68 3.25 5.29
C GLU A 57 6.58 4.33 5.36
N LEU A 58 6.64 5.23 6.33
CA LEU A 58 5.65 6.31 6.48
C LEU A 58 5.95 7.54 5.63
N HIS A 59 7.13 7.64 5.00
CA HIS A 59 7.56 8.86 4.32
C HIS A 59 6.61 9.24 3.18
N PHE A 60 6.34 8.29 2.28
CA PHE A 60 5.41 8.49 1.17
C PHE A 60 4.00 8.85 1.68
N LEU A 61 3.51 8.15 2.71
CA LEU A 61 2.16 8.39 3.22
C LEU A 61 2.00 9.76 3.89
N ARG A 62 3.06 10.27 4.54
CA ARG A 62 3.07 11.65 5.07
C ARG A 62 3.00 12.69 3.96
N LEU A 63 3.70 12.46 2.85
CA LEU A 63 3.61 13.34 1.67
C LEU A 63 2.21 13.25 1.03
N LEU A 64 1.63 12.06 0.98
CA LEU A 64 0.28 11.84 0.45
C LEU A 64 -0.77 12.56 1.31
N ASP A 65 -0.69 12.47 2.63
CA ASP A 65 -1.58 13.16 3.58
C ASP A 65 -1.48 14.69 3.48
N ALA A 66 -0.26 15.21 3.33
CA ALA A 66 -0.03 16.65 3.14
C ALA A 66 -0.58 17.16 1.79
N SER A 67 -0.60 16.30 0.76
CA SER A 67 -0.94 16.69 -0.62
C SER A 67 -2.38 16.36 -1.01
N CYS A 68 -3.01 15.38 -0.37
CA CYS A 68 -4.31 14.84 -0.76
C CYS A 68 -5.30 14.88 0.41
N LYS A 69 -6.26 15.80 0.34
CA LYS A 69 -7.32 15.96 1.36
C LYS A 69 -8.24 14.75 1.51
N MET A 70 -8.29 13.86 0.51
CA MET A 70 -9.11 12.65 0.53
C MET A 70 -8.40 11.49 1.23
N PHE A 71 -7.08 11.57 1.41
CA PHE A 71 -6.31 10.59 2.16
C PHE A 71 -6.18 11.01 3.61
N SER A 72 -6.19 10.04 4.52
CA SER A 72 -5.93 10.29 5.93
C SER A 72 -4.94 9.29 6.50
N LEU A 73 -3.72 9.77 6.76
CA LEU A 73 -2.68 9.01 7.45
C LEU A 73 -3.14 8.59 8.86
N ALA A 74 -3.87 9.47 9.55
CA ALA A 74 -4.40 9.19 10.89
C ALA A 74 -5.34 7.98 10.93
N THR A 75 -6.04 7.68 9.83
CA THR A 75 -6.91 6.51 9.71
C THR A 75 -6.25 5.30 9.06
N SER A 76 -5.00 5.45 8.59
CA SER A 76 -4.21 4.35 8.04
C SER A 76 -3.83 3.36 9.15
N ARG A 77 -3.73 2.08 8.79
CA ARG A 77 -3.68 0.97 9.75
C ARG A 77 -2.43 0.13 9.57
N ILE A 78 -1.85 -0.25 10.70
CA ILE A 78 -0.83 -1.28 10.75
C ILE A 78 -1.56 -2.63 10.75
N CYS A 79 -1.25 -3.50 9.79
CA CYS A 79 -1.92 -4.80 9.68
C CYS A 79 -0.92 -5.94 9.89
N CYS A 80 -0.83 -6.40 11.14
CA CYS A 80 -0.01 -7.54 11.56
C CYS A 80 -0.75 -8.89 11.50
N ASP A 81 -2.02 -8.91 11.06
CA ASP A 81 -2.84 -10.13 10.97
C ASP A 81 -2.14 -11.23 10.12
N PRO A 82 -1.80 -12.39 10.71
CA PRO A 82 -1.17 -13.50 9.99
C PRO A 82 -1.99 -14.04 8.82
N SER A 83 -3.33 -13.95 8.89
CA SER A 83 -4.22 -14.41 7.81
C SER A 83 -4.06 -13.60 6.52
N LYS A 84 -3.44 -12.40 6.61
CA LYS A 84 -3.17 -11.52 5.47
C LYS A 84 -1.81 -11.76 4.83
N GLY A 85 -1.09 -12.82 5.21
CA GLY A 85 0.23 -13.18 4.64
C GLY A 85 0.22 -13.35 3.11
N GLY A 86 -0.90 -13.79 2.53
CA GLY A 86 -1.04 -13.95 1.07
C GLY A 86 -1.33 -12.66 0.29
N THR A 87 -1.53 -11.51 0.95
CA THR A 87 -1.84 -10.24 0.27
C THR A 87 -0.62 -9.71 -0.50
N GLY A 88 -0.85 -8.86 -1.51
CA GLY A 88 0.22 -8.23 -2.28
C GLY A 88 1.21 -7.52 -1.36
N ARG A 89 0.70 -6.68 -0.45
CA ARG A 89 1.47 -5.96 0.56
C ARG A 89 2.42 -6.82 1.40
N ARG A 90 2.03 -8.07 1.72
CA ARG A 90 2.81 -8.96 2.60
C ARG A 90 3.72 -9.91 1.82
N SER A 91 3.32 -10.31 0.62
CA SER A 91 4.05 -11.31 -0.19
C SER A 91 5.05 -10.70 -1.17
N LEU A 92 4.86 -9.44 -1.59
CA LEU A 92 5.73 -8.79 -2.56
C LEU A 92 7.10 -8.35 -2.00
N PRO A 93 7.23 -7.87 -0.75
CA PRO A 93 8.54 -7.50 -0.20
C PRO A 93 9.55 -8.65 -0.20
N GLU A 94 9.12 -9.89 0.04
CA GLU A 94 9.97 -11.09 -0.02
C GLU A 94 10.54 -11.35 -1.42
N VAL A 95 9.87 -10.83 -2.45
CA VAL A 95 10.18 -11.08 -3.85
C VAL A 95 10.94 -9.92 -4.50
N LEU A 96 10.62 -8.68 -4.10
CA LEU A 96 11.17 -7.45 -4.70
C LEU A 96 12.34 -6.86 -3.89
N GLY A 97 12.57 -7.36 -2.68
CA GLY A 97 13.64 -6.91 -1.79
C GLY A 97 13.19 -5.84 -0.79
N GLU A 98 14.02 -5.62 0.22
CA GLU A 98 13.68 -4.75 1.38
C GLU A 98 13.59 -3.26 1.06
N ASN A 99 14.04 -2.83 -0.12
CA ASN A 99 14.03 -1.43 -0.53
C ASN A 99 12.72 -1.01 -1.22
N THR A 100 11.87 -1.97 -1.62
CA THR A 100 10.59 -1.68 -2.27
C THR A 100 9.46 -1.65 -1.23
N HIS A 101 8.87 -0.48 -1.02
CA HIS A 101 7.75 -0.33 -0.09
C HIS A 101 6.45 -0.83 -0.72
N CYS A 102 5.68 -1.64 -0.01
CA CYS A 102 4.43 -2.19 -0.54
C CYS A 102 3.26 -1.73 0.32
N TYR A 103 2.27 -1.10 -0.31
CA TYR A 103 1.08 -0.55 0.36
C TYR A 103 -0.20 -1.18 -0.18
N THR A 104 -1.22 -1.31 0.69
CA THR A 104 -2.61 -1.47 0.22
C THR A 104 -3.32 -0.15 0.44
N LEU A 105 -3.74 0.52 -0.62
CA LEU A 105 -4.52 1.75 -0.55
C LEU A 105 -6.00 1.41 -0.68
N GLU A 106 -6.79 1.80 0.31
CA GLU A 106 -8.24 1.65 0.33
C GLU A 106 -8.88 3.00 0.02
N VAL A 107 -9.55 3.12 -1.13
CA VAL A 107 -10.26 4.33 -1.55
C VAL A 107 -11.71 4.25 -1.12
N SER A 108 -12.17 5.25 -0.38
CA SER A 108 -13.59 5.34 0.01
C SER A 108 -14.48 5.49 -1.23
N PHE A 109 -15.48 4.62 -1.35
CA PHE A 109 -16.58 4.82 -2.30
C PHE A 109 -17.82 5.44 -1.65
N PHE A 110 -17.80 5.65 -0.33
CA PHE A 110 -18.93 6.19 0.42
C PHE A 110 -18.95 7.72 0.41
N CYS A 111 -17.91 8.35 0.96
CA CYS A 111 -17.71 9.79 0.94
C CYS A 111 -16.23 10.16 1.17
N TYR A 112 -15.90 11.45 1.04
CA TYR A 112 -14.68 12.01 1.63
C TYR A 112 -15.07 13.11 2.62
N GLN A 113 -14.38 13.20 3.76
CA GLN A 113 -14.61 14.27 4.74
C GLN A 113 -13.34 15.05 5.00
N THR A 114 -13.37 16.34 4.65
CA THR A 114 -12.39 17.34 5.06
C THR A 114 -12.60 17.72 6.53
N GLN A 115 -11.51 17.87 7.30
CA GLN A 115 -11.62 18.37 8.66
C GLN A 115 -12.42 19.68 8.68
N GLY A 116 -13.54 19.70 9.42
CA GLY A 116 -14.40 20.86 9.57
C GLY A 116 -15.60 20.96 8.62
N GLN A 117 -15.81 20.03 7.68
CA GLN A 117 -17.03 19.97 6.86
C GLN A 117 -17.95 18.82 7.26
N ARG A 118 -19.27 19.07 7.26
CA ARG A 118 -20.30 18.04 7.44
C ARG A 118 -20.35 17.15 6.18
N PRO A 119 -20.56 15.83 6.30
CA PRO A 119 -20.78 14.97 5.14
C PRO A 119 -22.02 15.45 4.39
N THR A 120 -21.90 15.65 3.07
CA THR A 120 -23.01 15.97 2.16
C THR A 120 -23.62 14.72 1.57
#